data_AF-A0A0D6LI92-F1
#
_entry.id   AF-A0A0D6LI92-F1
#
_cell.length_a   1.000
_cell.length_b   1.000
_cell.length_c   1.000
_cell.angle_alpha   90.00
_cell.angle_beta   90.00
_cell.angle_gamma   90.00
#
_symmetry.space_group_name_H-M   'P 1'
#
loop_
_entity.id
_entity.type
_entity.pdbx_description
1 polymer ?
#
loop_
_entity_poly.entity_id
_entity_poly.type
_entity_poly.pdbx_seq_one_letter_code
_entity_poly.pdbx_strand_id
1 'polypeptide(L)'
;MATEDVEMEDVSVDQTPFPTVHLLQMVKDAQQQHGLRHADYNRYRSYCRSKLNRVRHALKFINTHKCVRRHKAKFVKRPMNELDFADER
;
A
#
# COMPACT_ATOMS: atom_id res chain seq x y z
N MET A 1 -28.79 -39.16 -12.68
CA MET A 1 -27.75 -38.42 -11.94
C MET A 1 -28.42 -37.19 -11.40
N ALA A 2 -28.66 -37.16 -10.08
CA ALA A 2 -29.20 -35.97 -9.41
C ALA A 2 -28.09 -34.92 -9.37
N THR A 3 -28.38 -33.71 -9.83
CA THR A 3 -27.51 -32.55 -9.66
C THR A 3 -27.69 -32.07 -8.22
N GLU A 4 -26.69 -32.28 -7.38
CA GLU A 4 -26.63 -31.68 -6.05
C GLU A 4 -26.44 -30.17 -6.23
N ASP A 5 -27.49 -29.41 -5.90
CA ASP A 5 -27.45 -27.96 -5.86
C ASP A 5 -26.47 -27.54 -4.75
N VAL A 6 -25.33 -26.97 -5.16
CA VAL A 6 -24.37 -26.37 -4.26
C VAL A 6 -24.96 -25.05 -3.78
N GLU A 7 -25.57 -25.08 -2.59
CA GLU A 7 -26.01 -23.89 -1.89
C GLU A 7 -24.80 -22.99 -1.63
N MET A 8 -24.76 -21.86 -2.35
CA MET A 8 -23.82 -20.78 -2.07
C MET A 8 -24.29 -20.08 -0.80
N GLU A 9 -23.72 -20.44 0.34
CA GLU A 9 -23.85 -19.63 1.56
C GLU A 9 -23.32 -18.22 1.26
N ASP A 10 -24.21 -17.24 1.34
CA ASP A 10 -23.84 -15.85 1.37
C ASP A 10 -23.16 -15.60 2.72
N VAL A 11 -21.84 -15.69 2.72
CA VAL A 11 -21.03 -15.22 3.84
C VAL A 11 -21.08 -13.69 3.84
N SER A 12 -22.24 -13.13 4.24
CA SER A 12 -22.37 -11.73 4.62
C SER A 12 -21.65 -11.55 5.95
N VAL A 13 -20.32 -11.62 5.91
CA VAL A 13 -19.48 -11.10 6.98
C VAL A 13 -19.85 -9.63 7.08
N ASP A 14 -20.45 -9.22 8.19
CA ASP A 14 -20.61 -7.82 8.59
C ASP A 14 -19.21 -7.20 8.73
N GLN A 15 -18.61 -6.86 7.59
CA GLN A 15 -17.35 -6.15 7.53
C GLN A 15 -17.67 -4.72 7.93
N THR A 16 -17.09 -4.29 9.05
CA THR A 16 -17.03 -2.87 9.40
C THR A 16 -16.64 -2.08 8.16
N PRO A 17 -17.29 -0.94 7.85
CA PRO A 17 -17.07 -0.23 6.60
C PRO A 17 -15.60 0.17 6.51
N PHE A 18 -14.84 -0.58 5.71
CA PHE A 18 -13.45 -0.28 5.43
C PHE A 18 -13.43 0.92 4.47
N PRO A 19 -12.57 1.92 4.70
CA PRO A 19 -12.46 3.04 3.77
C PRO A 19 -12.11 2.53 2.37
N THR A 20 -13.00 2.76 1.41
CA THR A 20 -12.81 2.28 0.04
C THR A 20 -11.82 3.16 -0.71
N VAL A 21 -10.71 2.60 -1.15
CA VAL A 21 -9.73 3.30 -1.99
C VAL A 21 -9.90 2.88 -3.44
N HIS A 22 -10.05 3.86 -4.35
CA HIS A 22 -10.10 3.60 -5.80
C HIS A 22 -8.70 3.28 -6.35
N LEU A 23 -8.21 2.07 -6.06
CA LEU A 23 -6.87 1.61 -6.44
C LEU A 23 -6.61 1.69 -7.94
N LEU A 24 -7.56 1.25 -8.77
CA LEU A 24 -7.40 1.23 -10.22
C LEU A 24 -7.19 2.63 -10.78
N GLN A 25 -8.06 3.57 -10.41
CA GLN A 25 -7.99 4.95 -10.86
C GLN A 25 -6.66 5.59 -10.43
N MET A 26 -6.30 5.47 -9.15
CA MET A 26 -5.07 6.03 -8.60
C MET A 26 -3.82 5.48 -9.30
N VAL A 27 -3.77 4.18 -9.56
CA VAL A 27 -2.63 3.55 -10.23
C VAL A 27 -2.55 4.00 -11.68
N LYS A 28 -3.66 4.03 -12.42
CA LYS A 28 -3.67 4.45 -13.82
C LYS A 28 -3.27 5.92 -14.00
N ASP A 29 -3.77 6.81 -13.14
CA ASP A 29 -3.40 8.23 -13.18
C ASP A 29 -1.90 8.42 -12.91
N ALA A 30 -1.37 7.74 -11.90
CA ALA A 30 0.06 7.79 -11.58
C ALA A 30 0.94 7.22 -12.71
N GLN A 31 0.51 6.13 -13.35
CA GLN A 31 1.23 5.53 -14.48
C GLN A 31 1.29 6.50 -15.67
N GLN A 32 0.18 7.14 -16.01
CA GLN A 32 0.12 8.10 -17.11
C GLN A 32 0.96 9.35 -16.84
N GLN A 33 0.95 9.87 -15.62
CA GLN A 33 1.71 11.07 -15.24
C GLN A 33 3.22 10.83 -15.11
N HIS A 34 3.65 9.63 -14.71
CA HIS A 34 5.04 9.37 -14.32
C HIS A 34 5.84 8.48 -15.28
N GLY A 35 5.60 8.64 -16.59
CA GLY A 35 6.46 8.09 -17.64
C GLY A 35 5.95 6.81 -18.30
N LEU A 36 5.02 6.09 -17.67
CA LEU A 36 4.48 4.86 -18.26
C LEU A 36 3.63 5.10 -19.51
N ARG A 37 3.15 6.34 -19.70
CA ARG A 37 2.58 6.78 -21.00
C ARG A 37 3.55 6.59 -22.17
N HIS A 38 4.85 6.66 -21.93
CA HIS A 38 5.91 6.49 -22.92
C HIS A 38 6.75 5.23 -22.67
N ALA A 39 6.19 4.24 -21.94
CA ALA A 39 6.88 3.00 -21.55
C ALA A 39 8.19 3.20 -20.75
N ASP A 40 8.34 4.32 -20.03
CA ASP A 40 9.49 4.57 -19.18
C ASP A 40 9.28 3.98 -17.77
N TYR A 41 9.70 2.72 -17.61
CA TYR A 41 9.58 1.97 -16.36
C TYR A 41 10.53 2.49 -15.26
N ASN A 42 11.71 2.99 -15.64
CA ASN A 42 12.70 3.47 -14.68
C ASN A 42 12.21 4.75 -13.98
N ARG A 43 11.57 5.64 -14.74
CA ARG A 43 10.95 6.86 -14.20
C ARG A 43 9.79 6.54 -13.26
N TYR A 44 8.89 5.62 -13.64
CA TYR A 44 7.79 5.21 -12.77
C TYR A 44 8.30 4.53 -11.48
N ARG A 45 9.32 3.67 -11.57
CA ARG A 45 9.96 3.06 -10.38
C ARG A 45 10.57 4.11 -9.45
N SER A 46 11.18 5.15 -10.01
CA SER A 46 11.75 6.28 -9.25
C SER A 46 10.68 7.10 -8.54
N TYR A 47 9.53 7.30 -9.19
CA TYR A 47 8.34 7.89 -8.58
C TYR A 47 7.84 7.04 -7.40
N CYS A 48 7.65 5.73 -7.59
CA CYS A 48 7.19 4.83 -6.51
C CYS A 48 8.14 4.86 -5.31
N ARG A 49 9.46 4.84 -5.54
CA ARG A 49 10.46 4.99 -4.47
C ARG A 49 10.29 6.29 -3.70
N SER A 50 10.12 7.40 -4.41
CA SER A 50 9.96 8.74 -3.80
C SER A 50 8.65 8.86 -3.03
N LYS A 51 7.54 8.35 -3.58
CA LYS A 51 6.23 8.34 -2.93
C LYS A 51 6.27 7.53 -1.64
N LEU A 52 6.79 6.30 -1.69
CA LEU A 52 6.97 5.45 -0.51
C LEU A 52 7.83 6.13 0.56
N ASN A 53 8.90 6.81 0.17
CA ASN A 53 9.75 7.51 1.13
C ASN A 53 8.99 8.64 1.83
N ARG A 54 8.22 9.46 1.09
CA ARG A 54 7.41 10.55 1.65
C ARG A 54 6.35 10.03 2.61
N VAL A 55 5.60 8.99 2.23
CA VAL A 55 4.55 8.39 3.07
C VAL A 55 5.16 7.83 4.37
N ARG A 56 6.26 7.08 4.27
CA ARG A 56 6.96 6.55 5.45
C ARG A 56 7.47 7.63 6.39
N HIS A 57 7.99 8.74 5.85
CA HIS A 57 8.44 9.87 6.67
C HIS A 57 7.27 10.65 7.30
N ALA A 58 6.18 10.86 6.56
CA ALA A 58 4.99 11.55 7.06
C ALA A 58 4.33 10.79 8.22
N LEU A 59 4.19 9.47 8.07
CA LEU A 59 3.61 8.59 9.09
C LEU A 59 4.64 8.15 10.16
N LYS A 60 5.90 8.61 10.06
CA LYS A 60 7.02 8.17 10.90
C LYS A 60 7.20 6.63 10.91
N PHE A 61 6.71 5.94 9.88
CA PHE A 61 6.85 4.51 9.65
C PHE A 61 8.16 4.23 8.91
N ILE A 62 9.27 4.42 9.61
CA ILE A 62 10.61 4.17 9.07
C ILE A 62 11.21 2.92 9.69
N ASN A 63 11.84 2.09 8.85
CA ASN A 63 12.51 0.86 9.28
C ASN A 63 13.94 1.12 9.80
N THR A 64 14.31 2.37 10.02
CA THR A 64 15.62 2.79 10.49
C THR A 64 15.51 3.26 11.94
N HIS A 65 16.29 2.64 12.82
CA HIS A 65 16.39 3.09 14.21
C HIS A 65 17.36 4.26 14.30
N LYS A 66 16.84 5.43 14.73
CA LYS A 66 17.53 6.68 15.07
C LYS A 66 18.77 6.98 14.21
N CYS A 67 18.64 7.94 13.30
CA CYS A 67 19.76 8.52 12.55
C CYS A 67 20.65 9.35 13.48
N VAL A 68 21.38 8.72 14.41
CA VAL A 68 22.45 9.43 15.11
C VAL A 68 23.52 9.73 14.08
N ARG A 69 23.84 11.01 13.85
CA ARG A 69 24.81 11.45 12.82
C ARG A 69 26.16 10.69 12.84
N ARG A 70 26.50 10.06 13.96
CA ARG A 70 27.75 9.34 14.20
C ARG A 70 27.64 7.81 14.14
N HIS A 71 26.44 7.23 14.03
CA HIS A 71 26.27 5.78 13.98
C HIS A 71 25.49 5.34 12.74
N LYS A 72 25.92 4.22 12.16
CA LYS A 72 25.22 3.58 11.05
C LYS A 72 23.81 3.24 11.49
N ALA A 73 22.82 3.66 10.70
CA ALA A 73 21.43 3.32 10.95
C ALA A 73 21.27 1.79 10.99
N LYS A 74 20.68 1.29 12.07
CA LYS A 74 20.32 -0.14 12.19
C LYS A 74 18.94 -0.34 11.58
N PHE A 75 18.78 -1.43 10.84
CA PHE A 75 17.48 -1.86 10.35
C PHE A 75 16.65 -2.40 11.52
N VAL A 76 15.44 -1.89 11.66
CA VAL A 76 14.43 -2.39 12.60
C VAL A 76 13.16 -2.61 11.79
N LYS A 77 12.73 -3.87 11.70
CA LYS A 77 11.48 -4.24 11.05
C LYS A 77 10.31 -3.72 11.89
N ARG A 78 9.45 -2.90 11.29
CA ARG A 78 8.14 -2.56 11.87
C ARG A 78 7.06 -3.46 11.25
N PRO A 79 6.35 -4.28 12.05
CA PRO A 79 5.14 -4.94 11.58
C PRO A 79 4.00 -3.91 11.44
N MET A 80 3.05 -4.19 10.55
CA MET A 80 1.79 -3.44 10.45
C MET A 80 0.75 -4.17 11.30
N ASN A 81 0.02 -3.44 12.12
CA ASN A 81 -1.07 -3.95 12.95
C ASN A 81 -2.43 -3.49 12.40
N GLU A 82 -3.53 -4.10 12.84
CA GLU A 82 -4.88 -3.72 12.43
C GLU A 82 -5.22 -2.25 12.73
N LEU A 83 -4.65 -1.70 13.81
CA LEU A 83 -4.81 -0.29 14.20
C LEU A 83 -4.19 0.69 13.19
N ASP A 84 -3.22 0.26 12.38
CA ASP A 84 -2.54 1.12 11.42
C ASP A 84 -3.40 1.41 10.16
N PHE A 85 -4.50 0.67 9.96
CA PHE A 85 -5.40 0.83 8.81
C PHE A 85 -6.54 1.85 9.04
N ALA A 86 -6.54 2.55 10.17
CA ALA A 86 -7.57 3.54 10.49
C ALA A 86 -7.43 4.87 9.69
N ASP A 87 -6.28 5.11 9.05
CA ASP A 87 -5.99 6.34 8.33
C ASP A 87 -6.24 6.14 6.82
N GLU A 88 -7.02 7.01 6.18
CA GLU A 88 -7.47 6.89 4.76
C GLU A 88 -6.36 7.17 3.71
N ARG A 89 -5.07 7.05 4.07
CA ARG A 89 -3.93 7.62 3.32
C ARG A 89 -2.99 6.61 2.66
#